data_AF-A0A835X0Y2-F1
#
_entry.id   AF-A0A835X0Y2-F1
#
_cell.length_a   1.000
_cell.length_b   1.000
_cell.length_c   1.000
_cell.angle_alpha   90.00
_cell.angle_beta   90.00
_cell.angle_gamma   90.00
#
_symmetry.space_group_name_H-M   'P 1'
#
loop_
_entity.id
_entity.type
_entity.pdbx_description
1 polymer ?
#
loop_
_entity_poly.entity_id
_entity_poly.type
_entity_poly.pdbx_seq_one_letter_code
_entity_poly.pdbx_strand_id
1 'polypeptide(L)'
;MPNIYSGSSGKRYKTSFNIEKFFDQVLNAISSSIKENDVLIFFGPGETKKKFGNFFQKSPISKNHKFELVEGIDSGGEDGIYIFTKSNIMKEIMSESKLATVSSIIDEIMLRANKKSRKFTMGFEETQKANQFGAIESLIFSDKV
;
A
#
# COMPACT_ATOMS: atom_id res chain seq x y z
N MET A 1 9.39 -9.08 3.01
CA MET A 1 9.81 -9.17 4.43
C MET A 1 8.73 -9.90 5.21
N PRO A 2 9.07 -10.66 6.25
CA PRO A 2 8.09 -11.35 7.08
C PRO A 2 7.29 -10.36 7.94
N ASN A 3 6.06 -10.72 8.29
CA ASN A 3 5.23 -9.99 9.24
C ASN A 3 5.93 -9.91 10.61
N ILE A 4 6.02 -8.72 11.19
CA ILE A 4 6.56 -8.52 12.55
C ILE A 4 5.39 -8.44 13.52
N TYR A 5 5.25 -9.46 14.37
CA TYR A 5 4.20 -9.51 15.38
C TYR A 5 4.67 -8.84 16.67
N SER A 6 3.83 -8.00 17.26
CA SER A 6 4.17 -7.29 18.50
C SER A 6 4.34 -8.22 19.70
N GLY A 7 3.75 -9.42 19.67
CA GLY A 7 3.74 -10.32 20.82
C GLY A 7 2.99 -9.75 22.03
N SER A 8 2.20 -8.68 21.82
CA SER A 8 1.39 -8.07 22.88
C SER A 8 0.29 -9.05 23.29
N SER A 9 0.26 -9.39 24.58
CA SER A 9 -0.79 -10.26 25.12
C SER A 9 -2.08 -9.48 25.35
N GLY A 10 -3.20 -10.20 25.43
CA GLY A 10 -4.49 -9.59 25.71
C GLY A 10 -4.49 -8.85 27.05
N LYS A 11 -5.31 -7.79 27.15
CA LYS A 11 -5.41 -6.90 28.35
C LYS A 11 -5.71 -7.64 29.67
N ARG A 12 -6.19 -8.89 29.59
CA ARG A 12 -6.43 -9.78 30.74
C ARG A 12 -5.15 -10.30 31.38
N TYR A 13 -4.01 -10.27 30.68
CA TYR A 13 -2.74 -10.78 31.17
C TYR A 13 -1.81 -9.61 31.50
N LYS A 14 -1.33 -9.53 32.74
CA LYS A 14 -0.23 -8.63 33.12
C LYS A 14 1.00 -9.05 32.33
N THR A 15 1.37 -8.25 31.32
CA THR A 15 2.58 -8.47 30.54
C THR A 15 3.49 -7.26 30.63
N SER A 16 4.80 -7.51 30.60
CA SER A 16 5.85 -6.49 30.45
C SER A 16 6.02 -6.10 28.98
N PHE A 17 4.91 -5.99 28.22
CA PHE A 17 4.99 -5.60 26.82
C PHE A 17 5.50 -4.17 26.74
N ASN A 18 6.69 -4.00 26.17
CA ASN A 18 7.27 -2.70 25.90
C ASN A 18 7.10 -2.39 24.41
N ILE A 19 6.21 -1.45 24.12
CA ILE A 19 5.91 -1.01 22.76
C ILE A 19 7.12 -0.36 22.07
N GLU A 20 8.02 0.28 22.81
CA GLU A 20 9.22 0.89 22.25
C GLU A 20 10.20 -0.16 21.73
N LYS A 21 10.36 -1.30 22.44
CA LYS A 21 11.17 -2.43 21.94
C LYS A 21 10.61 -2.99 20.63
N PHE A 22 9.28 -3.02 20.49
CA PHE A 22 8.66 -3.41 19.23
C PHE A 22 8.93 -2.38 18.14
N PHE A 23 8.85 -1.08 18.45
CA PHE A 23 9.20 -0.02 17.49
C PHE A 23 10.66 -0.08 17.04
N ASP A 24 11.60 -0.41 17.93
CA ASP A 24 13.00 -0.64 17.56
C ASP A 24 13.16 -1.79 16.55
N GLN A 25 12.44 -2.90 16.75
CA GLN A 25 12.44 -4.01 15.80
C GLN A 25 11.93 -3.59 14.42
N VAL A 26 10.87 -2.78 14.38
CA VAL A 26 10.32 -2.24 13.14
C VAL A 26 11.30 -1.27 12.48
N LEU A 27 11.93 -0.37 13.24
CA LEU A 27 12.96 0.56 12.71
C LEU A 27 14.15 -0.20 12.10
N ASN A 28 14.62 -1.26 12.76
CA ASN A 28 15.72 -2.07 12.24
C ASN A 28 15.34 -2.76 10.93
N ALA A 29 14.11 -3.27 10.84
CA ALA A 29 13.59 -3.84 9.61
C ALA A 29 13.52 -2.79 8.48
N ILE A 30 13.00 -1.59 8.77
CA ILE A 30 12.95 -0.48 7.80
C ILE A 30 14.36 -0.12 7.33
N SER A 31 15.31 0.06 8.27
CA SER A 31 16.70 0.43 7.98
C SER A 31 17.40 -0.54 7.03
N SER A 32 17.05 -1.83 7.11
CA SER A 32 17.65 -2.88 6.28
C SER A 32 17.15 -2.89 4.83
N SER A 33 16.00 -2.27 4.55
CA SER A 33 15.30 -2.40 3.27
C SER A 33 15.07 -1.08 2.53
N ILE A 34 15.12 0.05 3.25
CA ILE A 34 14.85 1.37 2.70
C ILE A 34 16.00 1.85 1.78
N LYS A 35 15.65 2.48 0.66
CA LYS A 35 16.58 3.11 -0.28
C LYS A 35 16.50 4.63 -0.20
N GLU A 36 17.53 5.27 -0.76
CA GLU A 36 17.57 6.72 -0.87
C GLU A 36 16.36 7.25 -1.66
N ASN A 37 15.70 8.27 -1.11
CA ASN A 37 14.45 8.88 -1.59
C ASN A 37 13.15 8.06 -1.43
N ASP A 38 13.17 6.91 -0.77
CA ASP A 38 11.93 6.21 -0.45
C ASP A 38 11.06 7.04 0.51
N VAL A 39 9.76 7.08 0.23
CA VAL A 39 8.75 7.69 1.11
C VAL A 39 8.15 6.60 1.99
N LEU A 40 8.18 6.80 3.29
CA LEU A 40 7.59 5.89 4.27
C LEU A 40 6.13 6.23 4.53
N ILE A 41 5.23 5.26 4.40
CA ILE A 41 3.81 5.47 4.67
C ILE A 41 3.43 4.63 5.89
N PHE A 42 2.93 5.28 6.93
CA PHE A 42 2.45 4.61 8.14
C PHE A 42 0.94 4.71 8.24
N PHE A 43 0.29 3.56 8.32
CA PHE A 43 -1.15 3.44 8.50
C PHE A 43 -1.48 2.32 9.49
N GLY A 44 -2.71 2.33 9.99
CA GLY A 44 -3.22 1.33 10.90
C GLY A 44 -4.22 1.90 11.91
N PRO A 45 -4.91 1.01 12.64
CA PRO A 45 -5.99 1.40 13.53
C PRO A 45 -5.50 2.16 14.76
N GLY A 46 -6.28 3.15 15.16
CA GLY A 46 -6.09 3.91 16.40
C GLY A 46 -4.81 4.75 16.44
N GLU A 47 -4.27 4.91 17.65
CA GLU A 47 -3.17 5.84 17.95
C GLU A 47 -1.76 5.25 17.80
N THR A 48 -1.65 3.95 17.54
CA THR A 48 -0.35 3.27 17.43
C THR A 48 0.49 3.86 16.30
N LYS A 49 -0.13 4.21 15.16
CA LYS A 49 0.57 4.86 14.03
C LYS A 49 1.15 6.23 14.39
N LYS A 50 0.44 7.04 15.19
CA LYS A 50 0.92 8.35 15.63
C LYS A 50 2.05 8.22 16.64
N LYS A 51 1.92 7.27 17.58
CA LYS A 51 2.98 6.93 18.53
C LYS A 51 4.25 6.47 17.80
N PHE A 52 4.11 5.62 16.79
CA PHE A 52 5.23 5.19 15.97
C PHE A 52 5.82 6.34 15.15
N GLY A 53 5.00 7.21 14.55
CA GLY A 53 5.48 8.41 13.85
C GLY A 53 6.32 9.32 14.75
N ASN A 54 5.87 9.57 15.98
CA ASN A 54 6.63 10.35 16.98
C ASN A 54 7.93 9.65 17.41
N PHE A 55 7.93 8.31 17.46
CA PHE A 55 9.12 7.52 17.75
C PHE A 55 10.11 7.56 16.57
N PHE A 56 9.62 7.38 15.35
CA PHE A 56 10.38 7.43 14.10
C PHE A 56 11.06 8.79 13.92
N GLN A 57 10.37 9.90 14.22
CA GLN A 57 10.94 11.24 14.13
C GLN A 57 12.24 11.42 14.95
N LYS A 58 12.37 10.70 16.08
CA LYS A 58 13.58 10.74 16.92
C LYS A 58 14.74 9.90 16.39
N SER A 59 14.48 9.02 15.41
CA SER A 59 15.48 8.11 14.85
C SER A 59 16.43 8.83 13.87
N PRO A 60 17.65 8.31 13.63
CA PRO A 60 18.55 8.87 12.61
C PRO A 60 17.97 8.79 11.19
N ILE A 61 17.12 7.78 10.92
CA ILE A 61 16.54 7.51 9.59
C ILE A 61 15.62 8.65 9.14
N SER A 62 14.90 9.28 10.08
CA SER A 62 13.96 10.36 9.79
C SER A 62 14.61 11.61 9.22
N LYS A 63 15.94 11.78 9.40
CA LYS A 63 16.69 12.91 8.84
C LYS A 63 16.81 12.82 7.32
N ASN A 64 16.83 11.60 6.79
CA ASN A 64 17.10 11.34 5.38
C ASN A 64 15.86 10.91 4.60
N HIS A 65 14.76 10.58 5.29
CA HIS A 65 13.55 10.05 4.67
C HIS A 65 12.31 10.78 5.15
N LYS A 66 11.42 11.09 4.21
CA LYS A 66 10.09 11.62 4.52
C LYS A 66 9.17 10.48 4.92
N PHE A 67 8.23 10.77 5.81
CA PHE A 67 7.15 9.85 6.12
C PHE A 67 5.81 10.57 6.12
N GLU A 68 4.75 9.82 5.82
CA GLU A 68 3.37 10.28 5.86
C GLU A 68 2.54 9.38 6.76
N LEU A 69 1.65 10.02 7.54
CA LEU A 69 0.65 9.32 8.35
C LEU A 69 -0.65 9.27 7.58
N VAL A 70 -1.16 8.06 7.35
CA VAL A 70 -2.40 7.84 6.63
C VAL A 70 -3.51 7.40 7.60
N GLU A 71 -4.63 8.09 7.52
CA GLU A 71 -5.87 7.77 8.24
C GLU A 71 -6.81 6.95 7.35
N GLY A 72 -7.82 6.30 7.95
CA GLY A 72 -8.85 5.55 7.21
C GLY A 72 -8.50 4.10 6.84
N ILE A 73 -7.32 3.62 7.24
CA ILE A 73 -6.94 2.20 7.15
C ILE A 73 -6.96 1.59 8.55
N ASP A 74 -8.03 0.86 8.86
CA ASP A 74 -8.28 0.29 10.19
C ASP A 74 -7.76 -1.15 10.34
N SER A 75 -6.81 -1.56 9.49
CA SER A 75 -6.13 -2.85 9.59
C SER A 75 -4.62 -2.66 9.56
N GLY A 76 -3.90 -3.59 10.21
CA GLY A 76 -2.45 -3.65 10.20
C GLY A 76 -1.95 -4.87 9.43
N GLY A 77 -0.63 -4.94 9.20
CA GLY A 77 -0.02 -6.05 8.47
C GLY A 77 -0.46 -6.10 7.00
N GLU A 78 -0.50 -7.32 6.44
CA GLU A 78 -0.80 -7.56 5.03
C GLU A 78 -2.19 -7.08 4.61
N ASP A 79 -3.20 -7.32 5.44
CA ASP A 79 -4.57 -6.85 5.18
C ASP A 79 -4.63 -5.31 5.10
N GLY A 80 -3.90 -4.62 5.98
CA GLY A 80 -3.78 -3.16 5.92
C GLY A 80 -3.15 -2.69 4.62
N ILE A 81 -2.10 -3.35 4.15
CA ILE A 81 -1.44 -3.05 2.86
C ILE A 81 -2.43 -3.26 1.71
N TYR A 82 -3.16 -4.38 1.70
CA TYR A 82 -4.14 -4.68 0.66
C TYR A 82 -5.24 -3.62 0.59
N ILE A 83 -5.80 -3.21 1.73
CA ILE A 83 -6.82 -2.15 1.79
C ILE A 83 -6.23 -0.82 1.32
N PHE A 84 -5.02 -0.49 1.76
CA PHE A 84 -4.33 0.74 1.35
C PHE A 84 -4.17 0.80 -0.18
N THR A 85 -3.71 -0.28 -0.82
CA THR A 85 -3.52 -0.32 -2.29
C THR A 85 -4.79 -0.12 -3.11
N LYS A 86 -5.97 -0.27 -2.49
CA LYS A 86 -7.28 -0.02 -3.12
C LYS A 86 -7.91 1.30 -2.72
N SER A 87 -7.31 2.02 -1.78
CA SER A 87 -7.86 3.26 -1.25
C SER A 87 -7.62 4.42 -2.20
N ASN A 88 -8.51 5.42 -2.16
CA ASN A 88 -8.28 6.68 -2.89
C ASN A 88 -7.06 7.44 -2.34
N ILE A 89 -6.75 7.27 -1.05
CA ILE A 89 -5.61 7.90 -0.40
C ILE A 89 -4.29 7.43 -1.03
N MET A 90 -4.17 6.14 -1.40
CA MET A 90 -3.02 5.66 -2.16
C MET A 90 -2.88 6.37 -3.50
N LYS A 91 -3.98 6.63 -4.20
CA LYS A 91 -3.94 7.37 -5.48
C LYS A 91 -3.55 8.83 -5.29
N GLU A 92 -3.91 9.45 -4.18
CA GLU A 92 -3.52 10.83 -3.86
C GLU A 92 -2.02 10.91 -3.55
N ILE A 93 -1.53 10.04 -2.66
CA ILE A 93 -0.13 10.03 -2.20
C ILE A 93 0.82 9.53 -3.29
N MET A 94 0.39 8.52 -4.05
CA MET A 94 1.22 7.85 -5.06
C MET A 94 0.71 8.13 -6.48
N SER A 95 0.12 9.32 -6.73
CA SER A 95 -0.53 9.69 -7.99
C SER A 95 0.34 9.49 -9.24
N GLU A 96 1.64 9.73 -9.13
CA GLU A 96 2.61 9.56 -10.23
C GLU A 96 3.17 8.13 -10.35
N SER A 97 2.73 7.20 -9.49
CA SER A 97 3.23 5.83 -9.51
C SER A 97 2.54 4.98 -10.58
N LYS A 98 3.27 3.99 -11.10
CA LYS A 98 2.68 2.95 -11.98
C LYS A 98 1.47 2.27 -11.32
N LEU A 99 1.48 2.10 -10.00
CA LEU A 99 0.37 1.49 -9.26
C LEU A 99 -0.89 2.35 -9.32
N ALA A 100 -0.77 3.67 -9.20
CA ALA A 100 -1.92 4.57 -9.34
C ALA A 100 -2.48 4.54 -10.77
N THR A 101 -1.62 4.53 -11.80
CA THR A 101 -2.06 4.40 -13.19
C THR A 101 -2.81 3.08 -13.42
N VAL A 102 -2.24 1.96 -12.98
CA VAL A 102 -2.87 0.64 -13.11
C VAL A 102 -4.21 0.58 -12.36
N SER A 103 -4.26 1.08 -11.13
CA SER A 103 -5.50 1.13 -10.34
C SER A 103 -6.58 1.96 -11.03
N SER A 104 -6.23 3.11 -11.61
CA SER A 104 -7.17 3.97 -12.34
C SER A 104 -7.74 3.28 -13.58
N ILE A 105 -6.91 2.56 -14.34
CA ILE A 105 -7.36 1.81 -15.52
C ILE A 105 -8.32 0.68 -15.10
N ILE A 106 -8.02 -0.03 -14.01
CA ILE A 106 -8.90 -1.08 -13.48
C ILE A 106 -10.26 -0.50 -13.07
N ASP A 107 -10.28 0.63 -12.36
CA ASP A 107 -11.53 1.27 -11.96
C ASP A 107 -12.37 1.71 -13.17
N GLU A 108 -11.71 2.22 -14.21
CA GLU A 108 -12.38 2.58 -15.45
C GLU A 108 -12.98 1.35 -16.15
N ILE A 109 -12.24 0.24 -16.21
CA ILE A 109 -12.75 -1.03 -16.74
C ILE A 109 -13.98 -1.48 -15.97
N MET A 110 -13.95 -1.42 -14.63
CA MET A 110 -15.09 -1.79 -13.79
C MET A 110 -16.30 -0.88 -14.03
N LEU A 111 -16.09 0.43 -14.19
CA LEU A 111 -17.14 1.37 -14.55
C LEU A 111 -17.75 1.06 -15.92
N ARG A 112 -16.90 0.77 -16.93
CA ARG A 112 -17.33 0.39 -18.29
C ARG A 112 -18.12 -0.93 -18.25
N ALA A 113 -17.67 -1.91 -17.46
CA ALA A 113 -18.35 -3.19 -17.26
C ALA A 113 -19.72 -3.02 -16.60
N ASN A 114 -19.82 -2.22 -15.54
CA ASN A 114 -21.08 -1.92 -14.85
C ASN A 114 -22.10 -1.27 -15.80
N LYS A 115 -21.65 -0.37 -16.68
CA LYS A 115 -22.47 0.26 -17.72
C LYS A 115 -22.78 -0.63 -18.94
N LYS A 116 -22.35 -1.90 -18.94
CA LYS A 116 -22.46 -2.83 -20.09
C LYS A 116 -21.86 -2.26 -21.38
N SER A 117 -20.81 -1.45 -21.26
CA SER A 117 -20.10 -0.87 -22.40
C SER A 117 -19.30 -1.93 -23.14
N ARG A 118 -19.18 -1.80 -24.46
CA ARG A 118 -18.30 -2.64 -25.29
C ARG A 118 -16.91 -2.04 -25.48
N LYS A 119 -16.60 -0.92 -24.80
CA LYS A 119 -15.34 -0.19 -24.92
C LYS A 119 -14.24 -0.71 -23.97
N PHE A 120 -14.24 -1.99 -23.65
CA PHE A 120 -13.16 -2.64 -22.92
C PHE A 120 -13.07 -4.10 -23.35
N THR A 121 -11.89 -4.70 -23.22
CA THR A 121 -11.67 -6.13 -23.44
C THR A 121 -10.89 -6.70 -22.28
N MET A 122 -11.10 -7.98 -21.99
CA MET A 122 -10.34 -8.75 -21.00
C MET A 122 -10.14 -10.15 -21.58
N GLY A 123 -8.92 -10.67 -21.53
CA GLY A 123 -8.56 -11.93 -22.17
C GLY A 123 -7.65 -11.73 -23.37
N PHE A 124 -6.78 -12.72 -23.63
CA PHE A 124 -5.74 -12.61 -24.65
C PHE A 124 -6.32 -12.46 -26.05
N GLU A 125 -7.29 -13.30 -26.42
CA GLU A 125 -7.88 -13.32 -27.77
C GLU A 125 -8.68 -12.05 -28.07
N GLU A 126 -9.50 -11.60 -27.13
CA GLU A 126 -10.34 -10.41 -27.27
C GLU A 126 -9.49 -9.14 -27.37
N THR A 127 -8.44 -9.04 -26.53
CA THR A 127 -7.50 -7.92 -26.58
C THR A 127 -6.67 -7.94 -27.86
N GLN A 128 -6.27 -9.12 -28.35
CA GLN A 128 -5.59 -9.23 -29.64
C GLN A 128 -6.47 -8.73 -30.81
N LYS A 129 -7.76 -9.11 -30.83
CA LYS A 129 -8.72 -8.59 -31.82
C LYS A 129 -8.85 -7.07 -31.73
N ALA A 130 -8.97 -6.50 -30.53
CA ALA A 130 -9.01 -5.05 -30.36
C ALA A 130 -7.73 -4.35 -30.87
N ASN A 131 -6.57 -4.97 -30.67
CA ASN A 131 -5.29 -4.48 -31.19
C ASN A 131 -5.26 -4.47 -32.73
N GLN A 132 -5.78 -5.52 -33.38
CA GLN A 132 -5.87 -5.60 -34.85
C GLN A 132 -6.73 -4.48 -35.44
N PHE A 133 -7.75 -4.02 -34.70
CA PHE A 133 -8.56 -2.86 -35.08
C PHE A 133 -7.92 -1.51 -34.73
N GLY A 134 -6.74 -1.49 -34.11
CA GLY A 134 -6.09 -0.24 -33.63
C GLY A 134 -6.88 0.47 -32.54
N ALA A 135 -7.73 -0.24 -31.81
CA ALA A 135 -8.70 0.35 -30.87
C ALA A 135 -8.22 0.35 -29.40
N ILE A 136 -6.91 0.14 -29.16
CA ILE A 136 -6.34 0.09 -27.81
C ILE A 136 -5.77 1.47 -27.44
N GLU A 137 -6.39 2.08 -26.42
CA GLU A 137 -5.92 3.31 -25.78
C GLU A 137 -4.92 3.01 -24.66
N SER A 138 -5.15 1.96 -23.88
CA SER A 138 -4.31 1.56 -22.75
C SER A 138 -4.34 0.04 -22.58
N LEU A 139 -3.17 -0.55 -22.29
CA LEU A 139 -3.01 -1.99 -22.08
C LEU A 139 -2.31 -2.22 -20.73
N ILE A 140 -2.92 -3.07 -19.91
CA ILE A 140 -2.32 -3.54 -18.65
C ILE A 140 -2.23 -5.06 -18.68
N PHE A 141 -1.11 -5.59 -18.20
CA PHE A 141 -0.87 -7.02 -18.08
C PHE A 141 0.00 -7.28 -16.85
N SER A 142 0.01 -8.52 -16.38
CA SER A 142 0.90 -8.95 -15.31
C SER A 142 2.12 -9.63 -15.92
N ASP A 143 3.32 -9.28 -15.48
CA ASP A 143 4.58 -9.91 -15.93
C ASP A 143 4.68 -11.41 -15.61
N LYS A 144 3.76 -11.95 -14.81
CA LYS A 144 3.67 -13.40 -14.54
C LYS A 144 2.96 -14.19 -15.64
N VAL A 145 2.35 -13.50 -16.61
CA VAL A 145 1.58 -14.09 -17.71
C VAL A 145 2.48 -14.35 -18.91
#